data_AF-A0A848B0Q2-F1
#
_entry.id   AF-A0A848B0Q2-F1
#
_cell.length_a   1.000
_cell.length_b   1.000
_cell.length_c   1.000
_cell.angle_alpha   90.00
_cell.angle_beta   90.00
_cell.angle_gamma   90.00
#
_symmetry.space_group_name_H-M   'P 1'
#
loop_
_entity.id
_entity.type
_entity.pdbx_description
1 polymer ?
#
loop_
_entity_poly.entity_id
_entity_poly.type
_entity_poly.pdbx_seq_one_letter_code
_entity_poly.pdbx_strand_id
1 'polypeptide(L)'
;MPGKESTPPFQSKLTPYRNEILKAWFRRQTLKEIQAMLQKHGVTISLPGISLFIKRHKSKYDPKAEPQKKRTQSAKASRSSEKLNARLQALEKVLVRDSSEVAREYDQKRSQQKSTHKFTETK
;
A
#
# COMPACT_ATOMS: atom_id res chain seq x y z
N MET A 1 26.44 -13.66 25.34
CA MET A 1 25.08 -14.22 25.15
C MET A 1 24.67 -13.98 23.69
N PRO A 2 24.59 -14.99 22.81
CA PRO A 2 24.23 -14.77 21.42
C PRO A 2 22.70 -14.76 21.27
N GLY A 3 22.11 -13.56 21.23
CA GLY A 3 20.68 -13.33 21.00
C GLY A 3 20.34 -13.13 19.53
N LYS A 4 20.32 -14.22 18.75
CA LYS A 4 19.81 -14.22 17.38
C LYS A 4 18.90 -15.45 17.25
N GLU A 5 17.78 -15.31 16.55
CA GLU A 5 16.73 -16.33 16.30
C GLU A 5 15.49 -16.36 17.22
N SER A 6 15.13 -15.29 17.94
CA SER A 6 13.77 -15.21 18.53
C SER A 6 12.80 -14.61 17.50
N THR A 7 12.46 -15.41 16.48
CA THR A 7 11.25 -15.14 15.70
C THR A 7 10.06 -15.27 16.68
N PRO A 8 9.17 -14.26 16.79
CA PRO A 8 8.00 -14.34 17.67
C PRO A 8 7.25 -15.66 17.47
N PRO A 9 6.64 -16.26 18.51
CA PRO A 9 6.22 -17.67 18.53
C PRO A 9 5.26 -18.12 17.41
N PHE A 10 4.73 -17.21 16.60
CA PHE A 10 3.81 -17.48 15.49
C PHE A 10 4.30 -17.00 14.11
N GLN A 11 5.54 -16.52 14.01
CA GLN A 11 6.09 -16.03 12.76
C GLN A 11 6.83 -17.14 12.00
N SER A 12 6.71 -17.12 10.68
CA SER A 12 7.40 -18.09 9.81
C SER A 12 8.91 -17.93 9.93
N LYS A 13 9.64 -19.05 10.01
CA LYS A 13 11.12 -19.09 9.92
C LYS A 13 11.66 -18.53 8.61
N LEU A 14 10.82 -18.35 7.59
CA LEU A 14 11.15 -17.71 6.31
C LEU A 14 11.04 -16.18 6.34
N THR A 15 10.45 -15.60 7.39
CA THR A 15 10.26 -14.15 7.51
C THR A 15 11.57 -13.36 7.46
N PRO A 16 12.65 -13.78 8.15
CA PRO A 16 13.94 -13.10 8.07
C PRO A 16 14.53 -13.10 6.66
N TYR A 17 14.32 -14.19 5.91
CA TYR A 17 14.87 -14.42 4.57
C TYR A 17 13.93 -13.98 3.44
N ARG A 18 12.84 -13.28 3.77
CA ARG A 18 11.76 -12.96 2.84
C ARG A 18 12.25 -12.29 1.56
N ASN A 19 13.11 -11.29 1.69
CA ASN A 19 13.61 -10.53 0.54
C ASN A 19 14.51 -11.38 -0.36
N GLU A 20 15.33 -12.25 0.23
CA GLU A 20 16.23 -13.14 -0.51
C GLU A 20 15.44 -14.20 -1.28
N ILE A 21 14.46 -14.83 -0.62
CA ILE A 21 13.55 -15.79 -1.24
C ILE A 21 12.82 -15.17 -2.44
N LEU A 22 12.25 -13.96 -2.27
CA LEU A 22 11.50 -13.30 -3.33
C LEU A 22 12.42 -12.79 -4.46
N LYS A 23 13.64 -12.36 -4.12
CA LYS A 23 14.66 -11.99 -5.10
C LYS A 23 15.12 -13.19 -5.93
N ALA A 24 15.37 -14.33 -5.29
CA ALA A 24 15.70 -15.60 -5.94
C ALA A 24 14.57 -16.05 -6.87
N TRP A 25 13.34 -16.07 -6.37
CA TRP A 25 12.16 -16.40 -7.16
C TRP A 25 11.97 -15.47 -8.37
N PHE A 26 12.13 -14.15 -8.17
CA PHE A 26 12.03 -13.18 -9.26
C PHE A 26 13.13 -13.37 -10.32
N ARG A 27 14.32 -13.79 -9.91
CA ARG A 27 15.42 -14.20 -10.79
C ARG A 27 15.19 -15.56 -11.47
N ARG A 28 14.00 -16.16 -11.33
CA ARG A 28 13.62 -17.47 -11.86
C ARG A 28 14.43 -18.65 -11.31
N GLN A 29 14.97 -18.52 -10.10
CA GLN A 29 15.57 -19.68 -9.42
C GLN A 29 14.52 -20.72 -9.07
N THR A 30 14.91 -21.99 -9.13
CA THR A 30 14.00 -23.10 -8.82
C THR A 30 13.70 -23.18 -7.33
N LEU A 31 12.58 -23.80 -6.95
CA LEU A 31 12.25 -24.01 -5.54
C LEU A 31 13.32 -24.86 -4.82
N LYS A 32 14.00 -25.77 -5.53
CA LYS A 32 15.12 -26.56 -5.00
C LYS A 32 16.35 -25.70 -4.71
N GLU A 33 16.68 -24.76 -5.60
CA GLU A 33 17.77 -23.81 -5.36
C GLU A 33 17.48 -22.90 -4.16
N ILE A 34 16.25 -22.40 -4.05
CA ILE A 34 15.81 -21.60 -2.89
C ILE A 34 15.88 -22.45 -1.61
N GLN A 35 15.48 -23.71 -1.67
CA GLN A 35 15.59 -24.63 -0.53
C GLN A 35 17.05 -24.84 -0.11
N ALA A 36 17.96 -25.06 -1.07
CA ALA A 36 19.38 -25.23 -0.79
C ALA A 36 20.00 -23.95 -0.19
N MET A 37 19.59 -22.77 -0.67
CA MET A 37 19.97 -21.49 -0.08
C MET A 37 19.51 -21.39 1.38
N LEU A 38 18.25 -21.72 1.68
CA LEU A 38 17.70 -21.69 3.04
C LEU A 38 18.36 -22.72 3.97
N GLN A 39 18.74 -23.88 3.46
CA GLN A 39 19.50 -24.88 4.21
C GLN A 39 20.87 -24.37 4.65
N LYS A 40 21.57 -23.57 3.82
CA LYS A 40 22.83 -22.92 4.21
C LYS A 40 22.64 -21.96 5.39
N HIS A 41 21.46 -21.38 5.54
CA HIS A 41 21.07 -20.54 6.66
C HIS A 41 20.49 -21.32 7.84
N GLY A 42 20.55 -22.65 7.83
CA GLY A 42 20.02 -23.51 8.90
C GLY A 42 18.51 -23.67 8.89
N VAL A 43 17.82 -23.27 7.81
CA VAL A 43 16.36 -23.39 7.68
C VAL A 43 15.99 -24.55 6.77
N THR A 44 15.53 -25.64 7.38
CA THR A 44 14.97 -26.79 6.65
C THR A 44 13.46 -26.61 6.47
N ILE A 45 13.01 -26.48 5.23
CA ILE A 45 11.59 -26.34 4.88
C ILE A 45 11.26 -27.15 3.62
N SER A 46 10.00 -27.58 3.51
CA SER A 46 9.51 -28.32 2.36
C SER A 46 9.26 -27.40 1.15
N LEU A 47 9.37 -27.95 -0.06
CA LEU A 47 9.07 -27.22 -1.31
C LEU A 47 7.66 -26.60 -1.33
N PRO A 48 6.58 -27.29 -0.88
CA PRO A 48 5.27 -26.68 -0.78
C PRO A 48 5.23 -25.49 0.19
N GLY A 49 6.00 -25.55 1.29
CA GLY A 49 6.12 -24.46 2.26
C GLY A 49 6.75 -23.20 1.64
N ILE A 50 7.79 -23.36 0.82
CA ILE A 50 8.42 -22.26 0.09
C ILE A 50 7.44 -21.68 -0.94
N SER A 51 6.75 -22.54 -1.71
CA SER A 51 5.77 -22.11 -2.71
C SER A 51 4.62 -21.30 -2.07
N LEU A 52 4.08 -21.79 -0.96
CA LEU A 52 3.02 -21.10 -0.20
C LEU A 52 3.51 -19.74 0.31
N PHE A 53 4.74 -19.68 0.82
CA PHE A 53 5.34 -18.44 1.30
C PHE A 53 5.49 -17.41 0.17
N ILE A 54 6.04 -17.82 -0.97
CA ILE A 54 6.15 -16.95 -2.15
C ILE A 54 4.77 -16.46 -2.58
N LYS A 55 3.77 -17.34 -2.67
CA LYS A 55 2.38 -16.98 -3.04
C LYS A 55 1.80 -15.91 -2.11
N ARG A 56 2.04 -16.03 -0.80
CA ARG A 56 1.54 -15.07 0.21
C ARG A 56 2.26 -13.72 0.16
N HIS A 57 3.53 -13.70 -0.24
CA HIS A 57 4.37 -12.50 -0.13
C HIS A 57 4.72 -11.81 -1.46
N LYS A 58 4.43 -12.42 -2.62
CA LYS A 58 4.77 -11.87 -3.95
C LYS A 58 4.16 -10.50 -4.24
N SER A 59 2.90 -10.27 -3.84
CA SER A 59 2.19 -9.01 -4.12
C SER A 59 2.83 -7.81 -3.41
N LYS A 60 3.56 -8.07 -2.32
CA LYS A 60 4.20 -7.05 -1.49
C LYS A 60 5.68 -6.86 -1.83
N TYR A 61 6.17 -7.49 -2.89
CA TYR A 61 7.56 -7.40 -3.31
C TYR A 61 7.62 -6.70 -4.65
N ASP A 62 8.26 -5.54 -4.65
CA ASP A 62 8.56 -4.80 -5.87
C ASP A 62 10.03 -5.06 -6.24
N PRO A 63 10.31 -5.73 -7.37
CA PRO A 63 11.67 -6.03 -7.81
C PRO A 63 12.49 -4.79 -8.20
N LYS A 64 11.82 -3.67 -8.50
CA LYS A 64 12.46 -2.38 -8.79
C LYS A 64 12.56 -1.50 -7.54
N ALA A 65 11.95 -1.88 -6.43
CA ALA A 65 12.16 -1.19 -5.17
C ALA A 65 13.58 -1.49 -4.70
N GLU A 66 14.42 -0.46 -4.67
CA GLU A 66 15.70 -0.55 -3.98
C GLU A 66 15.51 -1.14 -2.59
N PRO A 67 16.43 -2.00 -2.11
CA PRO A 67 16.36 -2.51 -0.76
C PRO A 67 16.28 -1.32 0.17
N GLN A 68 15.13 -1.13 0.82
CA GLN A 68 14.96 -0.08 1.81
C GLN A 68 15.95 -0.37 2.93
N LYS A 69 17.17 0.18 2.81
CA LYS A 69 18.09 0.37 3.93
C LYS A 69 17.23 0.98 5.01
N LYS A 70 17.06 0.24 6.11
CA LYS A 70 16.20 0.54 7.27
C LYS A 70 15.93 2.04 7.34
N ARG A 71 14.85 2.48 6.68
CA ARG A 71 14.52 3.89 6.60
C ARG A 71 13.81 4.15 7.91
N THR A 72 14.57 4.65 8.88
CA THR A 72 14.04 5.44 9.98
C THR A 72 12.90 6.26 9.40
N GLN A 73 11.68 6.02 9.90
CA GLN A 73 10.46 6.64 9.43
C GLN A 73 10.53 8.14 9.75
N SER A 74 11.29 8.90 8.97
CA SER A 74 11.29 10.34 8.98
C SER A 74 10.33 10.81 7.88
N ALA A 75 9.12 11.13 8.36
CA ALA A 75 8.15 12.05 7.81
C ALA A 75 8.20 12.35 6.30
N LYS A 76 7.35 11.65 5.53
CA LYS A 76 6.66 12.24 4.36
C LYS A 76 5.29 12.80 4.75
N ALA A 77 5.14 13.29 5.98
CA ALA A 77 3.89 13.86 6.48
C ALA A 77 3.58 15.26 5.90
N SER A 78 4.57 15.95 5.34
CA SER A 78 4.43 17.37 4.99
C SER A 78 3.45 17.59 3.82
N ARG A 79 3.52 16.80 2.74
CA ARG A 79 2.64 16.99 1.57
C ARG A 79 1.19 16.51 1.79
N SER A 80 0.96 15.58 2.72
CA SER A 80 -0.40 15.15 3.07
C SER A 80 -1.06 16.11 4.06
N SER A 81 -0.28 16.77 4.94
CA SER A 81 -0.81 17.68 5.94
C SER A 81 -1.46 18.93 5.34
N GLU A 82 -0.83 19.60 4.36
CA GLU A 82 -1.40 20.77 3.69
C GLU A 82 -2.72 20.46 2.98
N LYS A 83 -2.78 19.32 2.28
CA LYS A 83 -3.99 18.89 1.57
C LYS A 83 -5.13 18.55 2.54
N LEU A 84 -4.81 17.95 3.69
CA LEU A 84 -5.79 17.67 4.73
C LEU A 84 -6.27 18.97 5.40
N ASN A 85 -5.37 19.89 5.70
CA ASN A 85 -5.72 21.18 6.30
C ASN A 85 -6.60 22.03 5.37
N ALA A 86 -6.30 22.07 4.07
CA ALA A 86 -7.14 22.76 3.09
C ALA A 86 -8.55 22.15 3.01
N ARG A 87 -8.66 20.82 3.13
CA ARG A 87 -9.95 20.11 3.12
C ARG A 87 -10.74 20.37 4.41
N LEU A 88 -10.06 20.43 5.56
CA LEU A 88 -10.68 20.77 6.85
C LEU A 88 -11.21 22.21 6.83
N GLN A 89 -10.42 23.18 6.35
CA GLN A 89 -10.86 24.56 6.20
C GLN A 89 -12.04 24.71 5.22
N ALA A 90 -12.08 23.92 4.15
CA ALA A 90 -13.21 23.91 3.23
C ALA A 90 -14.49 23.39 3.88
N LEU A 91 -14.38 22.36 4.73
CA LEU A 91 -15.52 21.80 5.47
C LEU A 91 -16.03 22.77 6.53
N GLU A 92 -15.14 23.44 7.26
CA GLU A 92 -15.50 24.46 8.24
C GLU A 92 -16.26 25.63 7.61
N LYS A 93 -15.81 26.09 6.43
CA LYS A 93 -16.53 27.11 5.64
C LYS A 93 -17.93 26.67 5.19
N VAL A 94 -18.18 25.37 5.02
CA VAL A 94 -19.52 24.86 4.70
C VAL A 94 -20.36 24.75 5.96
N LEU A 95 -19.76 24.36 7.09
CA LEU A 95 -20.46 24.24 8.38
C LEU A 95 -20.92 25.60 8.94
N VAL A 96 -20.13 26.66 8.69
CA VAL A 96 -20.41 28.03 9.16
C VAL A 96 -21.48 28.73 8.31
N ARG A 97 -21.75 28.27 7.09
CA ARG A 97 -22.77 28.88 6.21
C ARG A 97 -24.18 28.47 6.60
N ASP A 98 -25.11 29.40 6.46
CA ASP A 98 -26.53 29.15 6.67
C ASP A 98 -27.01 28.06 5.70
N SER A 99 -27.58 27.00 6.27
CA SER A 99 -27.96 25.78 5.56
C SER A 99 -28.98 26.05 4.44
N SER A 100 -29.78 27.11 4.61
CA SER A 100 -30.80 27.54 3.65
C SER A 100 -30.21 28.15 2.37
N GLU A 101 -29.08 28.86 2.47
CA GLU A 101 -28.38 29.44 1.32
C GLU A 101 -27.64 28.36 0.52
N VAL A 102 -27.05 27.38 1.22
CA VAL A 102 -26.37 26.24 0.58
C VAL A 102 -27.35 25.40 -0.25
N ALA A 103 -28.57 25.19 0.25
CA ALA A 103 -29.62 24.49 -0.48
C ALA A 103 -30.03 25.25 -1.76
N ARG A 104 -30.21 26.57 -1.67
CA ARG A 104 -30.52 27.42 -2.83
C ARG A 104 -29.41 27.40 -3.89
N GLU A 105 -28.14 27.47 -3.48
CA GLU A 105 -27.00 27.41 -4.40
C GLU A 105 -26.92 26.05 -5.13
N TYR A 106 -27.17 24.96 -4.39
CA TYR A 106 -27.21 23.62 -4.97
C TYR A 106 -28.33 23.48 -6.01
N ASP A 107 -29.54 23.92 -5.69
CA ASP A 107 -30.67 23.90 -6.62
C ASP A 107 -30.44 24.78 -7.85
N GLN A 108 -29.82 25.96 -7.67
CA GLN A 108 -29.46 26.85 -8.76
C GLN A 108 -28.43 26.20 -9.71
N LYS A 109 -27.37 25.58 -9.18
CA LYS A 109 -26.36 24.87 -10.00
C LYS A 109 -26.96 23.68 -10.76
N ARG A 110 -27.83 22.91 -10.10
CA ARG A 110 -28.55 21.80 -10.73
C ARG A 110 -29.49 22.27 -11.85
N SER A 111 -30.10 23.44 -11.69
CA SER A 111 -30.93 24.07 -12.73
C SER A 111 -30.11 24.49 -13.95
N GLN A 112 -28.95 25.12 -13.73
CA GLN A 112 -28.06 25.52 -14.83
C GLN A 112 -27.55 24.32 -15.65
N GLN A 113 -27.21 23.20 -14.99
CA GLN A 113 -26.81 21.97 -15.69
C GLN A 113 -27.92 21.37 -16.57
N LYS A 114 -29.19 21.49 -16.15
CA LYS A 114 -30.33 21.05 -16.96
C LYS A 114 -30.59 21.98 -18.15
N SER A 115 -30.38 23.29 -17.97
CA SER A 115 -30.52 24.27 -19.04
C SER A 115 -29.45 24.09 -20.14
N THR A 116 -28.20 23.80 -19.77
CA THR A 116 -27.13 23.54 -20.75
C THR A 116 -27.35 22.24 -21.52
N HIS A 117 -27.98 21.23 -20.93
CA HIS A 117 -28.31 19.97 -21.61
C HIS A 117 -29.43 20.14 -22.65
N LYS A 118 -30.41 21.02 -22.39
CA LYS A 118 -31.51 21.27 -23.33
C LYS A 118 -31.07 21.99 -24.61
N PHE A 119 -29.99 22.79 -24.56
CA PHE A 119 -29.45 23.49 -25.72
C PHE A 119 -28.61 22.60 -26.65
N THR A 120 -28.17 21.42 -26.19
CA THR A 120 -27.33 20.51 -26.98
C THR A 120 -28.10 19.40 -27.71
N GLU A 121 -29.42 19.29 -27.49
CA GLU A 121 -30.27 18.21 -28.03
C GLU A 121 -31.09 18.60 -29.26
N THR A 122 -31.12 19.88 -29.65
CA THR A 122 -31.74 20.33 -30.91
C THR A 122 -30.68 20.59 -31.97
N LYS A 123 -30.29 19.56 -32.71
CA LYS A 123 -29.61 19.69 -34.00
C LYS A 123 -29.97 18.53 -34.92
#